data_AF-A0A6N7MKT0-F1
#
_entry.id   AF-A0A6N7MKT0-F1
#
_cell.length_a   1.000
_cell.length_b   1.000
_cell.length_c   1.000
_cell.angle_alpha   90.00
_cell.angle_beta   90.00
_cell.angle_gamma   90.00
#
_symmetry.space_group_name_H-M   'P 1'
#
loop_
_entity.id
_entity.type
_entity.pdbx_description
1 polymer ?
#
loop_
_entity_poly.entity_id
_entity_poly.type
_entity_poly.pdbx_seq_one_letter_code
_entity_poly.pdbx_strand_id
1 'polypeptide(L)'
;MKKSICTIVILITGIAYTYSQSLTPTVIASAGSYYESDNLRLSYTLGEIAVSTLSTSNLILTQGFQQPTLIISSVNDPDKFD
;
A
#
# COMPACT_ATOMS: atom_id res chain seq x y z
N MET A 1 -27.66 6.38 35.89
CA MET A 1 -27.29 7.68 35.28
C MET A 1 -25.78 7.90 35.24
N LYS A 2 -25.07 7.95 36.38
CA LYS A 2 -23.60 8.16 36.41
C LYS A 2 -22.78 7.07 35.66
N LYS A 3 -23.20 5.81 35.79
CA LYS A 3 -22.54 4.67 35.11
C LYS A 3 -22.66 4.75 33.58
N SER A 4 -23.86 5.10 33.09
CA SER A 4 -24.14 5.31 31.66
C SER A 4 -23.38 6.49 31.07
N ILE A 5 -23.17 7.55 31.85
CA ILE A 5 -22.33 8.70 31.46
C ILE A 5 -20.86 8.27 31.31
N CYS A 6 -20.30 7.49 32.25
CA CYS A 6 -18.94 6.96 32.09
C CYS A 6 -18.79 6.10 30.83
N THR A 7 -19.78 5.25 30.51
CA THR A 7 -19.71 4.40 29.31
C THR A 7 -19.68 5.22 28.02
N ILE A 8 -20.48 6.30 27.95
CA ILE A 8 -20.51 7.21 26.79
C ILE A 8 -19.18 7.96 26.64
N VAL A 9 -18.60 8.44 27.74
CA VAL A 9 -17.31 9.16 27.71
C VAL A 9 -16.19 8.25 27.20
N ILE A 10 -16.14 6.99 27.65
CA ILE A 10 -15.15 5.99 27.21
C ILE A 10 -15.31 5.68 25.71
N LEU A 11 -16.54 5.58 25.22
CA LEU A 11 -16.79 5.31 23.80
C LEU A 11 -16.32 6.46 22.90
N ILE A 12 -16.58 7.71 23.32
CA ILE A 12 -16.19 8.91 22.56
C ILE A 12 -14.66 9.07 22.53
N THR A 13 -13.99 8.82 23.66
CA THR A 13 -12.52 8.90 23.70
C THR A 13 -11.85 7.75 22.95
N GLY A 14 -12.41 6.55 22.97
CA GLY A 14 -11.84 5.39 22.27
C GLY A 14 -11.75 5.55 20.75
N ILE A 15 -12.75 6.20 20.13
CA ILE A 15 -12.79 6.39 18.67
C ILE A 15 -11.67 7.34 18.19
N ALA A 16 -11.33 8.35 19.01
CA ALA A 16 -10.35 9.38 18.66
C ALA A 16 -8.89 8.88 18.55
N TYR A 17 -8.59 7.67 19.05
CA TYR A 17 -7.25 7.09 19.05
C TYR A 17 -7.11 5.83 18.18
N THR A 18 -8.08 5.56 17.31
CA THR A 18 -7.96 4.45 16.37
C THR A 18 -7.14 4.87 15.14
N TYR A 19 -5.96 4.27 14.98
CA TYR A 19 -5.17 4.38 13.75
C TYR A 19 -5.52 3.21 12.84
N SER A 20 -5.82 3.48 11.56
CA SER A 20 -5.95 2.44 10.54
C SER A 20 -4.58 2.03 10.01
N GLN A 21 -4.42 0.77 9.63
CA GLN A 21 -3.22 0.30 8.94
C GLN A 21 -3.17 0.85 7.51
N SER A 22 -2.03 1.44 7.12
CA SER A 22 -1.76 1.76 5.72
C SER A 22 -1.16 0.54 5.02
N LEU A 23 -1.91 -0.07 4.11
CA LEU A 23 -1.45 -1.21 3.28
C LEU A 23 -0.73 -0.73 2.02
N THR A 24 0.15 0.25 2.15
CA THR A 24 0.95 0.76 1.03
C THR A 24 2.23 -0.06 0.90
N PRO A 25 2.64 -0.45 -0.32
CA PRO A 25 3.94 -1.10 -0.55
C PRO A 25 5.09 -0.26 0.01
N THR A 26 6.05 -0.92 0.65
CA THR A 26 7.28 -0.28 1.15
C THR A 26 8.49 -0.91 0.46
N VAL A 27 9.53 -0.10 0.20
CA VAL A 27 10.77 -0.57 -0.43
C VAL A 27 11.83 -0.79 0.64
N ILE A 28 12.52 -1.93 0.56
CA ILE A 28 13.67 -2.26 1.40
C ILE A 28 14.92 -2.12 0.53
N ALA A 29 15.65 -1.02 0.69
CA ALA A 29 16.86 -0.69 -0.08
C ALA A 29 17.86 0.08 0.79
N SER A 30 19.14 0.04 0.42
CA SER A 30 20.19 0.80 1.12
C SER A 30 20.20 2.28 0.72
N ALA A 31 19.77 2.60 -0.49
CA ALA A 31 19.67 3.97 -0.99
C ALA A 31 18.53 4.09 -2.01
N GLY A 32 18.10 5.32 -2.28
CA GLY A 32 17.08 5.63 -3.28
C GLY A 32 16.70 7.10 -3.25
N SER A 33 16.17 7.62 -4.35
CA SER A 33 15.71 9.00 -4.43
C SER A 33 14.69 9.20 -5.54
N TYR A 34 14.03 10.35 -5.50
CA TYR A 34 13.10 10.84 -6.51
C TYR A 34 13.52 12.25 -6.91
N TYR A 35 13.66 12.47 -8.21
CA TYR A 35 13.96 13.75 -8.83
C TYR A 35 12.88 14.07 -9.86
N GLU A 36 12.44 15.32 -9.87
CA GLU A 36 11.44 15.83 -10.80
C GLU A 36 11.87 17.18 -11.36
N SER A 37 11.67 17.32 -12.66
CA SER A 37 11.82 18.54 -13.45
C SER A 37 10.65 18.57 -14.45
N ASP A 38 10.38 19.73 -15.05
CA ASP A 38 9.24 19.92 -15.97
C ASP A 38 9.14 18.85 -17.07
N ASN A 39 10.28 18.31 -17.51
CA ASN A 39 10.35 17.36 -18.63
C ASN A 39 10.81 15.96 -18.23
N LEU A 40 11.21 15.74 -16.96
CA LEU A 40 11.83 14.49 -16.54
C LEU A 40 11.46 14.14 -15.11
N ARG A 41 11.04 12.90 -14.92
CA ARG A 41 10.84 12.30 -13.61
C ARG A 41 11.75 11.09 -13.53
N LEU A 42 12.63 11.08 -12.52
CA LEU A 42 13.58 10.02 -12.28
C LEU A 42 13.42 9.53 -10.85
N SER A 43 13.05 8.26 -10.69
CA SER A 43 13.15 7.57 -9.42
C SER A 43 14.15 6.44 -9.52
N TYR A 44 14.88 6.21 -8.44
CA TYR A 44 15.73 5.04 -8.32
C TYR A 44 15.80 4.53 -6.90
N THR A 45 16.10 3.25 -6.77
CA THR A 45 16.40 2.53 -5.54
C THR A 45 17.70 1.72 -5.77
N LEU A 46 18.46 1.43 -4.71
CA LEU A 46 19.75 0.74 -4.82
C LEU A 46 19.98 -0.13 -3.59
N GLY A 47 20.41 -1.36 -3.82
CA GLY A 47 20.76 -2.31 -2.76
C GLY A 47 19.56 -3.11 -2.24
N GLU A 48 18.56 -3.34 -3.09
CA GLU A 48 17.46 -4.26 -2.82
C GLU A 48 17.96 -5.70 -2.67
N ILE A 49 17.35 -6.41 -1.73
CA ILE A 49 17.77 -7.78 -1.36
C ILE A 49 17.15 -8.87 -2.25
N ALA A 50 16.11 -8.54 -3.01
CA ALA A 50 15.32 -9.49 -3.77
C ALA A 50 15.40 -9.21 -5.27
N VAL A 51 15.98 -10.16 -5.99
CA VAL A 51 16.01 -10.19 -7.46
C VAL A 51 14.93 -11.10 -8.05
N SER A 52 13.98 -11.58 -7.23
CA SER A 52 12.75 -12.30 -7.63
C SER A 52 11.64 -12.07 -6.61
N THR A 53 10.37 -12.19 -7.01
CA THR A 53 9.27 -12.17 -6.05
C THR A 53 9.40 -13.37 -5.10
N LEU A 54 9.57 -13.09 -3.82
CA LEU A 54 9.57 -14.06 -2.74
C LEU A 54 8.21 -14.02 -2.06
N SER A 55 7.65 -15.18 -1.72
CA SER A 55 6.33 -15.27 -1.13
C SER A 55 6.29 -16.31 -0.02
N THR A 56 5.56 -15.98 1.03
CA THR A 56 5.14 -16.85 2.12
C THR A 56 3.63 -16.68 2.30
N SER A 57 3.01 -17.43 3.23
CA SER A 57 1.57 -17.29 3.49
C SER A 57 1.16 -15.88 3.94
N ASN A 58 2.07 -15.14 4.57
CA ASN A 58 1.76 -13.90 5.27
C ASN A 58 2.50 -12.67 4.72
N LEU A 59 3.46 -12.88 3.79
CA LEU A 59 4.31 -11.82 3.28
C LEU A 59 4.69 -12.12 1.83
N ILE A 60 4.54 -11.10 0.98
CA ILE A 60 5.03 -11.08 -0.40
C ILE A 60 6.07 -9.97 -0.49
N LEU A 61 7.29 -10.33 -0.87
CA LEU A 61 8.37 -9.40 -1.18
C LEU A 61 8.59 -9.44 -2.70
N THR A 62 8.20 -8.40 -3.41
CA THR A 62 8.35 -8.33 -4.87
C THR A 62 9.76 -7.94 -5.27
N GLN A 63 10.11 -8.12 -6.55
CA GLN A 63 11.32 -7.51 -7.10
C GLN A 63 11.24 -5.98 -7.00
N GLY A 64 12.39 -5.36 -6.73
CA GLY A 64 12.51 -3.91 -6.70
C GLY A 64 12.16 -3.21 -8.03
N PHE A 65 12.04 -1.88 -7.92
CA PHE A 65 11.70 -0.87 -8.91
C PHE A 65 10.25 -0.75 -9.39
N GLN A 66 9.59 0.31 -8.90
CA GLN A 66 8.50 1.04 -9.55
C GLN A 66 7.39 0.16 -10.15
N GLN A 67 6.95 -0.88 -9.44
CA GLN A 67 5.79 -1.64 -9.89
C GLN A 67 4.59 -0.69 -10.02
N PRO A 68 3.99 -0.60 -11.22
CA PRO A 68 2.82 0.24 -11.42
C PRO A 68 1.65 -0.35 -10.63
N THR A 69 0.81 0.52 -10.09
CA THR A 69 -0.49 0.10 -9.56
C THR A 69 -1.31 -0.45 -10.72
N LEU A 70 -1.58 -1.76 -10.70
CA LEU A 70 -2.43 -2.40 -11.69
C LEU A 70 -3.89 -2.06 -11.36
N ILE A 71 -4.55 -1.33 -12.27
CA ILE A 71 -5.99 -1.12 -12.23
C ILE A 71 -6.61 -2.13 -13.19
N ILE A 72 -7.24 -3.16 -12.63
CA ILE A 72 -7.90 -4.21 -13.42
C ILE A 72 -9.34 -3.76 -13.70
N SER A 73 -9.69 -3.62 -14.97
CA SER A 73 -11.06 -3.35 -15.40
C SER A 73 -11.54 -4.50 -16.30
N SER A 74 -12.75 -4.99 -16.08
CA SER A 74 -13.37 -5.98 -16.96
C SER A 74 -13.97 -5.27 -18.17
N VAL A 75 -13.49 -5.60 -19.37
CA VAL A 75 -14.18 -5.29 -20.62
C VAL A 75 -15.11 -6.47 -20.91
N ASN A 76 -16.41 -6.20 -21.05
CA ASN A 76 -17.31 -7.17 -21.65
C ASN A 76 -17.00 -7.18 -23.15
N ASP A 77 -16.42 -8.28 -23.64
CA ASP A 77 -16.32 -8.51 -25.08
C ASP A 77 -17.73 -8.74 -25.62
N PRO A 78 -18.27 -7.85 -26.49
CA PRO A 78 -19.63 -8.00 -27.00
C PRO A 78 -19.82 -9.18 -27.96
N ASP A 79 -18.72 -9.82 -28.41
CA ASP A 79 -18.74 -10.82 -29.49
C ASP A 79 -18.03 -12.14 -29.11
N LYS A 80 -18.21 -12.63 -27.88
CA LYS A 80 -17.96 -14.06 -27.62
C LYS A 80 -19.07 -14.87 -28.29
N PHE A 81 -18.82 -15.27 -29.53
CA PHE A 81 -19.53 -16.37 -30.15
C PHE A 81 -19.13 -17.65 -29.41
N ASP A 82 -20.09 -18.20 -28.66
CA ASP A 82 -20.01 -19.57 -28.12
C ASP A 82 -19.84 -20.60 -29.25
#